data_AF-A0A3S0WLX0-F1
#
_entry.id   AF-A0A3S0WLX0-F1
#
_cell.length_a   1.000
_cell.length_b   1.000
_cell.length_c   1.000
_cell.angle_alpha   90.00
_cell.angle_beta   90.00
_cell.angle_gamma   90.00
#
_symmetry.space_group_name_H-M   'P 1'
#
loop_
_entity.id
_entity.type
_entity.pdbx_description
1 polymer ?
#
loop_
_entity_poly.entity_id
_entity_poly.type
_entity_poly.pdbx_seq_one_letter_code
_entity_poly.pdbx_strand_id
1 'polypeptide(L)'
;MTRGNGMALAGVLALTGAACALGYANDPQFQNWLAQAEARCTPRYGALPIRTPEQRAQFEQLSYQTYYDNLPREVYADRLRILYPDNGMTVGCLATAFPKR
;
A
#
# COMPACT_ATOMS: atom_id res chain seq x y z
N MET A 1 -43.94 6.67 -35.96
CA MET A 1 -44.56 5.48 -35.35
C MET A 1 -43.48 4.40 -35.20
N THR A 2 -43.32 3.90 -33.96
CA THR A 2 -42.74 2.59 -33.54
C THR A 2 -41.34 2.19 -34.07
N ARG A 3 -40.26 2.26 -33.28
CA ARG A 3 -39.84 1.43 -32.10
C ARG A 3 -39.20 0.10 -32.52
N GLY A 4 -37.92 -0.07 -32.14
CA GLY A 4 -37.17 -1.32 -32.22
C GLY A 4 -35.91 -1.24 -31.36
N ASN A 5 -36.07 -1.57 -30.07
CA ASN A 5 -34.99 -1.74 -29.09
C ASN A 5 -34.07 -2.89 -29.49
N GLY A 6 -32.76 -2.69 -29.37
CA GLY A 6 -31.76 -3.77 -29.34
C GLY A 6 -30.67 -3.39 -28.36
N MET A 7 -30.69 -4.03 -27.18
CA MET A 7 -29.68 -3.89 -26.14
C MET A 7 -28.30 -4.34 -26.64
N ALA A 8 -27.27 -3.56 -26.32
CA ALA A 8 -25.91 -4.07 -26.19
C ALA A 8 -25.19 -3.29 -25.09
N LEU A 9 -25.50 -3.67 -23.85
CA LEU A 9 -24.62 -3.54 -22.70
C LEU A 9 -23.31 -4.26 -23.01
N ALA A 10 -22.23 -3.54 -23.28
CA ALA A 10 -20.87 -4.09 -23.21
C ALA A 10 -19.87 -2.95 -23.06
N GLY A 11 -19.36 -2.75 -21.84
CA GLY A 11 -18.21 -1.87 -21.60
C GLY A 11 -18.17 -1.13 -20.27
N VAL A 12 -19.10 -1.37 -19.34
CA VAL A 12 -18.97 -0.90 -17.95
C VAL A 12 -18.40 -2.04 -17.10
N LEU A 13 -17.13 -2.39 -17.28
CA LEU A 13 -16.43 -3.43 -16.49
C LEU A 13 -14.90 -3.27 -16.56
N ALA A 14 -14.37 -2.09 -16.22
CA ALA A 14 -12.91 -1.92 -16.06
C ALA A 14 -12.44 -0.73 -15.20
N LEU A 15 -13.26 -0.16 -14.30
CA LEU A 15 -12.83 1.05 -13.54
C LEU A 15 -13.03 1.00 -12.02
N THR A 16 -13.50 -0.11 -11.45
CA THR A 16 -13.68 -0.21 -9.98
C THR A 16 -12.41 -0.55 -9.20
N GLY A 17 -11.24 -0.66 -9.85
CA GLY A 17 -9.95 -0.94 -9.18
C GLY A 17 -8.92 0.20 -9.19
N ALA A 18 -9.14 1.29 -9.94
CA ALA A 18 -8.08 2.25 -10.27
C ALA A 18 -8.09 3.56 -9.46
N ALA A 19 -8.99 3.72 -8.48
CA ALA A 19 -9.14 4.98 -7.76
C ALA A 19 -8.41 5.07 -6.40
N CYS A 20 -7.99 3.94 -5.81
CA CYS A 20 -7.26 3.95 -4.53
C CYS A 20 -5.73 3.80 -4.67
N ALA A 21 -5.23 3.61 -5.90
CA ALA A 21 -3.80 3.36 -6.17
C ALA A 21 -2.99 4.62 -6.52
N LEU A 22 -3.65 5.74 -6.84
CA LEU A 22 -2.97 6.89 -7.44
C LEU A 22 -2.31 7.82 -6.41
N GLY A 23 -2.78 7.84 -5.15
CA GLY A 23 -2.24 8.77 -4.15
C GLY A 23 -0.80 8.47 -3.76
N TYR A 24 -0.51 7.20 -3.42
CA TYR A 24 0.83 6.82 -2.94
C TYR A 24 1.88 6.75 -4.05
N ALA A 25 1.52 6.30 -5.26
CA ALA A 25 2.47 6.18 -6.36
C ALA A 25 2.87 7.53 -6.96
N ASN A 26 1.98 8.54 -6.90
CA ASN A 26 2.24 9.88 -7.43
C ASN A 26 2.76 10.86 -6.37
N ASP A 27 3.01 10.41 -5.14
CA ASP A 27 3.56 11.23 -4.06
C ASP A 27 5.08 11.02 -3.93
N PRO A 28 5.90 11.95 -4.47
CA PRO A 28 7.34 11.79 -4.46
C PRO A 28 7.94 11.88 -3.04
N GLN A 29 7.31 12.61 -2.11
CA GLN A 29 7.82 12.72 -0.74
C GLN A 29 7.65 11.40 -0.02
N PHE A 30 6.46 10.81 -0.11
CA PHE A 30 6.17 9.50 0.44
C PHE A 30 7.07 8.42 -0.16
N GLN A 31 7.21 8.36 -1.49
CA GLN A 31 8.02 7.32 -2.15
C GLN A 31 9.51 7.44 -1.79
N ASN A 32 10.05 8.66 -1.72
CA ASN A 32 11.43 8.88 -1.28
C ASN A 32 11.64 8.48 0.19
N TRP A 33 10.67 8.76 1.07
CA TRP A 33 10.73 8.31 2.45
C TRP A 33 10.64 6.77 2.54
N LEU A 34 9.73 6.15 1.79
CA LEU A 34 9.53 4.70 1.81
C LEU A 34 10.79 3.96 1.36
N ALA A 35 11.40 4.42 0.26
CA ALA A 35 12.67 3.87 -0.23
C ALA A 35 13.78 3.97 0.82
N GLN A 36 13.87 5.09 1.55
CA GLN A 36 14.84 5.25 2.64
C GLN A 36 14.55 4.34 3.83
N ALA A 37 13.27 4.16 4.20
CA ALA A 37 12.86 3.25 5.26
C ALA A 37 13.20 1.79 4.90
N GLU A 38 12.88 1.35 3.68
CA GLU A 38 13.24 0.03 3.17
C GLU A 38 14.76 -0.17 3.12
N ALA A 39 15.53 0.83 2.64
CA ALA A 39 16.99 0.78 2.58
C ALA A 39 17.66 0.73 3.96
N ARG A 40 17.04 1.34 4.98
CA ARG A 40 17.52 1.28 6.37
C ARG A 40 17.25 -0.09 7.02
N CYS A 41 16.09 -0.67 6.75
CA CYS A 41 15.61 -1.87 7.46
C CYS A 41 16.01 -3.19 6.77
N THR A 42 15.92 -3.24 5.45
CA THR A 42 16.13 -4.46 4.65
C THR A 42 17.52 -5.08 4.85
N PRO A 43 18.64 -4.33 4.82
CA PRO A 43 19.97 -4.93 4.99
C PRO A 43 20.19 -5.56 6.37
N ARG A 44 19.43 -5.14 7.39
CA ARG A 44 19.61 -5.60 8.77
C ARG A 44 18.68 -6.74 9.15
N TYR A 45 17.45 -6.73 8.63
CA TYR A 45 16.38 -7.62 9.08
C TYR A 45 15.74 -8.44 7.94
N GLY A 46 16.18 -8.22 6.69
CA GLY A 46 15.60 -8.84 5.49
C GLY A 46 14.44 -8.02 4.92
N ALA A 47 14.17 -8.20 3.63
CA ALA A 47 13.04 -7.58 2.95
C ALA A 47 11.72 -8.27 3.34
N LEU A 48 10.61 -7.54 3.31
CA LEU A 48 9.29 -8.16 3.36
C LEU A 48 9.10 -9.04 2.11
N PRO A 49 8.45 -10.21 2.21
CA PRO A 49 8.28 -11.15 1.10
C PRO A 49 7.17 -10.70 0.15
N ILE A 50 7.26 -9.47 -0.37
CA ILE A 50 6.33 -8.88 -1.33
C ILE A 50 6.65 -9.47 -2.71
N ARG A 51 5.79 -10.37 -3.18
CA ARG A 51 6.00 -11.12 -4.43
C ARG A 51 5.06 -10.70 -5.56
N THR A 52 3.97 -10.01 -5.25
CA THR A 52 2.98 -9.59 -6.24
C THR A 52 2.73 -8.09 -6.20
N PRO A 53 2.29 -7.47 -7.32
CA PRO A 53 1.89 -6.07 -7.35
C PRO A 53 0.81 -5.72 -6.34
N GLU A 54 -0.13 -6.64 -6.07
CA GLU A 54 -1.22 -6.43 -5.11
C GLU A 54 -0.69 -6.37 -3.67
N GLN A 55 0.26 -7.25 -3.33
CA GLN A 55 0.93 -7.20 -2.02
C GLN A 55 1.72 -5.90 -1.84
N ARG A 56 2.40 -5.44 -2.91
CA ARG A 56 3.12 -4.16 -2.89
C ARG A 56 2.14 -3.01 -2.66
N ALA A 57 1.03 -2.99 -3.39
CA ALA A 57 -0.01 -1.97 -3.24
C ALA A 57 -0.60 -1.95 -1.82
N GLN A 58 -0.90 -3.10 -1.22
CA GLN A 58 -1.41 -3.17 0.16
C GLN A 58 -0.40 -2.62 1.18
N PHE A 59 0.88 -3.00 1.05
CA PHE A 59 1.96 -2.49 1.89
C PHE A 59 2.15 -0.98 1.75
N GLU A 60 2.20 -0.47 0.52
CA GLU A 60 2.33 0.95 0.24
C GLU A 60 1.12 1.74 0.73
N GLN A 61 -0.10 1.22 0.55
CA GLN A 61 -1.32 1.85 1.03
C GLN A 61 -1.37 1.98 2.56
N LEU A 62 -1.00 0.93 3.29
CA LEU A 62 -0.90 0.98 4.76
C LEU A 62 0.18 1.96 5.21
N SER A 63 1.33 1.94 4.54
CA SER A 63 2.43 2.86 4.84
C SER A 63 2.05 4.31 4.56
N TYR A 64 1.32 4.57 3.47
CA TYR A 64 0.83 5.90 3.08
C TYR A 64 -0.16 6.46 4.10
N GLN A 65 -1.13 5.65 4.53
CA GLN A 65 -2.08 6.04 5.58
C GLN A 65 -1.36 6.42 6.87
N THR A 66 -0.33 5.66 7.24
CA THR A 66 0.45 5.91 8.46
C THR A 66 1.35 7.14 8.33
N TYR A 67 1.96 7.37 7.16
CA TYR A 67 2.81 8.52 6.88
C TYR A 67 2.07 9.86 7.02
N TYR A 68 0.78 9.88 6.67
CA TYR A 68 -0.10 11.03 6.80
C TYR A 68 -1.00 11.00 8.06
N ASP A 69 -0.67 10.15 9.05
CA ASP A 69 -1.37 10.00 10.34
C ASP A 69 -2.85 9.59 10.27
N ASN A 70 -3.30 9.05 9.13
CA ASN A 70 -4.62 8.45 9.01
C ASN A 70 -4.71 7.06 9.68
N LEU A 71 -3.55 6.46 9.97
CA LEU A 71 -3.43 5.17 10.66
C LEU A 71 -2.35 5.27 11.74
N PRO A 72 -2.64 4.91 13.01
CA PRO A 72 -1.61 4.87 14.06
C PRO A 72 -0.50 3.87 13.74
N ARG A 73 0.72 4.15 14.18
CA ARG A 73 1.91 3.31 13.90
C ARG A 73 1.81 1.92 14.50
N GLU A 74 1.17 1.82 15.66
CA GLU A 74 0.92 0.55 16.36
C GLU A 74 -0.01 -0.31 15.51
N VAL A 75 -1.08 0.29 14.98
CA VAL A 75 -2.02 -0.40 14.10
C VAL A 75 -1.35 -0.80 12.77
N TYR A 76 -0.47 0.04 12.23
CA TYR A 76 0.36 -0.32 11.08
C TYR A 76 1.25 -1.53 11.37
N ALA A 77 1.98 -1.50 12.48
CA ALA A 77 2.89 -2.57 12.88
C ALA A 77 2.13 -3.88 13.09
N ASP A 78 0.98 -3.85 13.75
CA ASP A 78 0.17 -5.03 13.99
C ASP A 78 -0.43 -5.59 12.69
N ARG A 79 -0.93 -4.73 11.79
CA ARG A 79 -1.40 -5.17 10.47
C ARG A 79 -0.28 -5.82 9.66
N LEU A 80 0.92 -5.24 9.66
CA LEU A 80 2.05 -5.83 8.97
C LEU A 80 2.53 -7.15 9.61
N ARG A 81 2.45 -7.31 10.93
CA ARG A 81 2.74 -8.58 11.59
C ARG A 81 1.73 -9.67 11.22
N ILE A 82 0.47 -9.31 11.00
CA ILE A 82 -0.55 -10.26 10.50
C ILE A 82 -0.22 -10.68 9.07
N LEU A 83 0.19 -9.73 8.20
CA LEU A 83 0.52 -10.01 6.80
C LEU A 83 1.86 -10.73 6.62
N TYR A 84 2.83 -10.44 7.49
CA TYR A 84 4.21 -10.92 7.41
C TYR A 84 4.71 -11.41 8.78
N PRO A 85 4.16 -12.53 9.30
CA PRO A 85 4.41 -13.00 10.67
C PRO A 85 5.88 -13.32 10.94
N ASP A 86 6.60 -13.83 9.94
CA ASP A 86 8.02 -14.21 10.07
C ASP A 86 8.99 -13.02 9.94
N ASN A 87 8.49 -11.80 9.66
CA ASN A 87 9.28 -10.60 9.42
C ASN A 87 9.15 -9.55 10.53
N GLY A 88 8.84 -9.99 11.75
CA GLY A 88 8.56 -9.09 12.89
C GLY A 88 9.64 -8.03 13.16
N MET A 89 10.92 -8.35 12.94
CA MET A 89 12.02 -7.39 13.07
C MET A 89 12.02 -6.32 11.98
N THR A 90 11.81 -6.70 10.72
CA THR A 90 11.68 -5.76 9.59
C THR A 90 10.47 -4.86 9.80
N VAL A 91 9.33 -5.42 10.19
CA VAL A 91 8.10 -4.67 10.50
C VAL A 91 8.34 -3.68 11.64
N GLY A 92 9.00 -4.11 12.71
CA GLY A 92 9.37 -3.23 13.82
C GLY A 92 10.25 -2.06 13.37
N CYS A 93 11.27 -2.34 12.56
CA CYS A 93 12.13 -1.30 12.00
C CYS A 93 11.34 -0.29 11.14
N LEU A 94 10.49 -0.77 10.23
CA LEU A 94 9.65 0.07 9.38
C LEU A 94 8.68 0.95 10.21
N ALA A 95 8.05 0.38 11.25
CA ALA A 95 7.17 1.13 12.14
C ALA A 95 7.90 2.27 12.90
N THR A 96 9.19 2.08 13.22
CA THR A 96 10.01 3.15 13.85
C THR A 96 10.58 4.16 12.86
N ALA A 97 10.51 3.89 11.56
CA ALA A 97 11.02 4.78 10.51
C ALA A 97 10.04 5.91 10.16
N PHE A 98 8.79 5.84 10.63
CA PHE A 98 7.82 6.92 10.44
C PHE A 98 8.30 8.21 11.11
N PRO A 99 8.17 9.37 10.44
CA PRO A 99 8.54 10.66 11.02
C PRO A 99 7.80 10.86 12.33
N LYS A 100 8.47 11.09 13.47
CA LYS A 100 7.80 11.49 14.71
C LYS A 100 7.09 12.83 14.46
N ARG A 101 5.78 12.87 14.67
CA ARG A 101 5.04 14.14 14.79
C ARG A 101 4.88 14.44 16.27
#